data_AF-A0A7Y2GX99-F1
#
_entry.id   AF-A0A7Y2GX99-F1
#
_cell.length_a   1.000
_cell.length_b   1.000
_cell.length_c   1.000
_cell.angle_alpha   90.00
_cell.angle_beta   90.00
_cell.angle_gamma   90.00
#
_symmetry.space_group_name_H-M   'P 1'
#
loop_
_entity.id
_entity.type
_entity.pdbx_description
1 polymer ?
#
loop_
_entity_poly.entity_id
_entity_poly.type
_entity_poly.pdbx_seq_one_letter_code
_entity_poly.pdbx_strand_id
1 'polypeptide(L)'
;MSPRFSILAVVCCIIASSCFGQQVQSQFPELILSENFEHSNNYWATIANSENLFIIQEGEYILNRKSSNSPYAVIGNFNQPVQNFRLVTSLKIEKSSGENPVMGVAFLLQSNNQGGFILEFNTQQQYRIKKILAGSYKYLSGTPTNAGWVSSEHIHKKNLFNLVEIKSDMGVYDIFVNNEYLQSFREQSSAGTMGYIIGAGTQGRVDFMYIFGKAAEKYIASSSNVINPGQPSSVQTQRPDNSPDVLALAESIIKLKTQINDLKQENEELKWSINASIEEEKTQKENEEFFKGQIRTLQSKLNATRVSFDSLQTVNKKLEKYKKIVGDDENADLIITLSKTVKAEKKTNEELSAKTTELESQNLALKTELQQLKSQLAKITSLLTGELPAVEPKKEEQQIKAAPQQNNSNGFVLPSDPN
;
A
#
# COMPACT_ATOMS: atom_id res chain seq x y z
N MET A 1 71.20 -5.52 14.20
CA MET A 1 70.15 -6.27 13.48
C MET A 1 68.94 -6.36 14.40
N SER A 2 67.83 -5.73 14.00
CA SER A 2 66.69 -5.44 14.89
C SER A 2 65.74 -6.66 14.97
N PRO A 3 65.38 -7.12 16.18
CA PRO A 3 64.44 -8.24 16.37
C PRO A 3 62.98 -7.87 16.08
N ARG A 4 62.69 -6.61 15.71
CA ARG A 4 61.33 -6.12 15.46
C ARG A 4 60.77 -6.54 14.11
N PHE A 5 61.62 -6.83 13.12
CA PHE A 5 61.18 -7.30 11.81
C PHE A 5 60.77 -8.78 11.80
N SER A 6 61.36 -9.61 12.67
CA SER A 6 61.02 -11.04 12.74
C SER A 6 59.65 -11.30 13.39
N ILE A 7 59.23 -10.49 14.35
CA ILE A 7 57.94 -10.68 15.03
C ILE A 7 56.77 -10.29 14.11
N LEU A 8 56.90 -9.23 13.31
CA LEU A 8 55.86 -8.79 12.38
C LEU A 8 55.64 -9.80 11.23
N ALA A 9 56.72 -10.41 10.72
CA ALA A 9 56.63 -11.45 9.69
C ALA A 9 55.96 -12.74 10.20
N VAL A 10 56.23 -13.15 11.44
CA VAL A 10 55.61 -14.34 12.04
C VAL A 10 54.12 -14.12 12.32
N VAL A 11 53.72 -12.91 12.76
CA VAL A 11 52.30 -12.57 12.95
C VAL A 11 51.54 -12.53 11.61
N CYS A 12 52.18 -12.05 10.52
CA CYS A 12 51.56 -12.03 9.19
C CYS A 12 51.39 -13.44 8.59
N CYS A 13 52.34 -14.36 8.82
CA CYS A 13 52.23 -15.75 8.37
C CYS A 13 51.18 -16.57 9.15
N ILE A 14 50.95 -16.26 10.43
CA ILE A 14 49.90 -16.94 11.24
C ILE A 14 48.50 -16.47 10.82
N ILE A 15 48.34 -15.22 10.38
CA ILE A 15 47.07 -14.68 9.87
C ILE A 15 46.76 -15.19 8.46
N ALA A 16 47.78 -15.40 7.62
CA ALA A 16 47.61 -15.95 6.27
C ALA A 16 47.18 -17.43 6.23
N SER A 17 47.35 -18.17 7.34
CA SER A 17 47.09 -19.62 7.40
C SER A 17 45.66 -19.98 7.82
N SER A 18 44.78 -19.00 8.04
CA SER A 18 43.45 -19.22 8.65
C SER A 18 42.32 -18.48 7.92
N CYS A 19 42.36 -18.38 6.59
CA CYS A 19 41.31 -17.71 5.82
C CYS A 19 40.69 -18.57 4.70
N PHE A 20 40.72 -19.90 4.85
CA PHE A 20 39.78 -20.74 4.11
C PHE A 20 38.64 -21.10 5.05
N GLY A 21 37.52 -20.38 4.93
CA GLY A 21 36.29 -20.73 5.63
C GLY A 21 35.79 -22.13 5.23
N GLN A 22 35.92 -22.46 3.94
CA GLN A 22 35.54 -23.73 3.33
C GLN A 22 36.55 -24.84 3.64
N GLN A 23 36.07 -26.03 3.95
CA GLN A 23 36.90 -27.18 4.35
C GLN A 23 36.81 -28.38 3.39
N VAL A 24 35.74 -28.51 2.61
CA VAL A 24 35.52 -29.60 1.67
C VAL A 24 36.09 -29.24 0.29
N GLN A 25 37.21 -29.88 -0.07
CA GLN A 25 37.90 -29.69 -1.35
C GLN A 25 37.63 -30.81 -2.37
N SER A 26 36.83 -31.81 -1.98
CA SER A 26 36.52 -32.96 -2.83
C SER A 26 35.60 -32.61 -4.00
N GLN A 27 35.76 -33.36 -5.09
CA GLN A 27 34.86 -33.33 -6.23
C GLN A 27 33.80 -34.43 -6.14
N PHE A 28 32.64 -34.16 -6.72
CA PHE A 28 31.47 -35.06 -6.73
C PHE A 28 31.00 -35.25 -8.18
N PRO A 29 31.70 -36.06 -8.98
CA PRO A 29 31.45 -36.14 -10.42
C PRO A 29 30.27 -37.04 -10.82
N GLU A 30 29.64 -37.76 -9.88
CA GLU A 30 28.57 -38.72 -10.19
C GLU A 30 27.20 -38.13 -9.86
N LEU A 31 26.30 -38.04 -10.83
CA LEU A 31 24.90 -37.69 -10.56
C LEU A 31 24.18 -38.90 -9.94
N ILE A 32 23.63 -38.70 -8.74
CA ILE A 32 22.88 -39.71 -7.98
C ILE A 32 21.38 -39.49 -8.17
N LEU A 33 20.95 -38.23 -8.10
CA LEU A 33 19.55 -37.85 -8.26
C LEU A 33 19.45 -36.51 -9.00
N SER A 34 18.51 -36.44 -9.93
CA SER A 34 18.08 -35.21 -10.60
C SER A 34 16.56 -35.12 -10.48
N GLU A 35 16.09 -34.17 -9.70
CA GLU A 35 14.67 -33.90 -9.49
C GLU A 35 14.35 -32.45 -9.87
N ASN A 36 13.42 -32.27 -10.81
CA ASN A 36 12.96 -30.95 -11.26
C ASN A 36 11.47 -30.71 -10.98
N PHE A 37 10.76 -31.70 -10.40
CA PHE A 37 9.34 -31.63 -10.04
C PHE A 37 8.41 -31.27 -11.21
N GLU A 38 8.79 -31.62 -12.45
CA GLU A 38 7.94 -31.44 -13.63
C GLU A 38 6.75 -32.41 -13.63
N HIS A 39 6.96 -33.61 -13.06
CA HIS A 39 5.96 -34.67 -12.99
C HIS A 39 6.00 -35.38 -11.64
N SER A 40 4.86 -35.94 -11.24
CA SER A 40 4.80 -36.83 -10.09
C SER A 40 5.65 -38.09 -10.33
N ASN A 41 6.31 -38.56 -9.27
CA ASN A 41 7.12 -39.76 -9.30
C ASN A 41 7.05 -40.48 -7.94
N ASN A 42 7.80 -41.58 -7.81
CA ASN A 42 7.80 -42.41 -6.61
C ASN A 42 8.86 -41.99 -5.56
N TYR A 43 9.67 -40.96 -5.85
CA TYR A 43 10.65 -40.45 -4.89
C TYR A 43 10.01 -39.53 -3.87
N TRP A 44 8.98 -38.77 -4.24
CA TRP A 44 8.38 -37.77 -3.37
C TRP A 44 6.92 -38.07 -3.10
N ALA A 45 6.53 -37.96 -1.83
CA ALA A 45 5.19 -38.29 -1.40
C ALA A 45 4.18 -37.21 -1.84
N THR A 46 3.09 -37.63 -2.47
CA THR A 46 1.89 -36.81 -2.62
C THR A 46 0.98 -37.08 -1.42
N ILE A 47 0.77 -36.07 -0.56
CA ILE A 47 0.00 -36.21 0.68
C ILE A 47 -1.13 -35.18 0.65
N ALA A 48 -2.37 -35.63 0.89
CA ALA A 48 -3.50 -34.73 1.07
C ALA A 48 -4.36 -35.21 2.25
N ASN A 49 -4.16 -34.61 3.42
CA ASN A 49 -4.94 -34.90 4.62
C ASN A 49 -5.21 -33.62 5.44
N SER A 50 -5.78 -33.77 6.64
CA SER A 50 -6.09 -32.66 7.55
C SER A 50 -4.86 -31.88 8.01
N GLU A 51 -3.69 -32.52 7.95
CA GLU A 51 -2.45 -32.07 8.56
C GLU A 51 -1.44 -31.54 7.54
N ASN A 52 -1.43 -32.12 6.33
CA ASN A 52 -0.45 -31.87 5.27
C ASN A 52 -1.15 -31.82 3.90
N LEU A 53 -0.64 -30.95 3.04
CA LEU A 53 -0.90 -30.94 1.60
C LEU A 53 0.43 -30.82 0.88
N PHE A 54 0.91 -31.92 0.31
CA PHE A 54 2.14 -32.02 -0.47
C PHE A 54 1.81 -32.48 -1.88
N ILE A 55 2.13 -31.66 -2.87
CA ILE A 55 1.79 -31.90 -4.27
C ILE A 55 2.91 -31.39 -5.17
N ILE A 56 3.11 -32.07 -6.29
CA ILE A 56 3.96 -31.58 -7.38
C ILE A 56 3.05 -30.88 -8.39
N GLN A 57 3.33 -29.60 -8.65
CA GLN A 57 2.55 -28.79 -9.56
C GLN A 57 3.43 -27.68 -10.14
N GLU A 58 3.30 -27.42 -11.45
CA GLU A 58 3.97 -26.29 -12.14
C GLU A 58 5.50 -26.29 -11.99
N GLY A 59 6.13 -27.48 -12.01
CA GLY A 59 7.58 -27.59 -11.88
C GLY A 59 8.09 -27.39 -10.45
N GLU A 60 7.20 -27.35 -9.46
CA GLU A 60 7.55 -27.15 -8.05
C GLU A 60 6.93 -28.23 -7.16
N TYR A 61 7.63 -28.58 -6.09
CA TYR A 61 7.07 -29.35 -5.00
C TYR A 61 6.53 -28.43 -3.91
N ILE A 62 5.21 -28.38 -3.80
CA ILE A 62 4.49 -27.53 -2.85
C ILE A 62 4.34 -28.29 -1.55
N LEU A 63 4.88 -27.73 -0.47
CA LEU A 63 4.82 -28.28 0.88
C LEU A 63 3.98 -27.38 1.78
N ASN A 64 2.75 -27.79 2.09
CA ASN A 64 1.87 -27.06 3.02
C ASN A 64 1.60 -27.88 4.28
N ARG A 65 2.23 -27.47 5.39
CA ARG A 65 1.98 -28.00 6.73
C ARG A 65 0.83 -27.23 7.37
N LYS A 66 -0.37 -27.81 7.36
CA LYS A 66 -1.60 -27.20 7.89
C LYS A 66 -1.64 -27.17 9.41
N SER A 67 -1.06 -28.18 10.06
CA SER A 67 -0.99 -28.24 11.52
C SER A 67 -0.12 -27.13 12.09
N SER A 68 -0.59 -26.49 13.16
CA SER A 68 0.12 -25.46 13.92
C SER A 68 1.05 -26.01 15.01
N ASN A 69 1.03 -27.33 15.25
CA ASN A 69 1.61 -27.90 16.47
C ASN A 69 3.00 -28.47 16.29
N SER A 70 3.34 -28.95 15.08
CA SER A 70 4.61 -29.65 14.86
C SER A 70 5.11 -29.50 13.43
N PRO A 71 6.45 -29.49 13.23
CA PRO A 71 7.03 -29.59 11.91
C PRO A 71 6.79 -30.99 11.31
N TYR A 72 7.00 -31.11 10.01
CA TYR A 72 6.93 -32.38 9.29
C TYR A 72 8.17 -32.56 8.41
N ALA A 73 8.74 -33.76 8.39
CA ALA A 73 9.84 -34.13 7.51
C ALA A 73 9.32 -34.99 6.37
N VAL A 74 9.55 -34.55 5.13
CA VAL A 74 9.28 -35.34 3.93
C VAL A 74 10.60 -35.92 3.46
N ILE A 75 10.70 -37.25 3.46
CA ILE A 75 11.91 -37.97 3.10
C ILE A 75 11.80 -38.45 1.66
N GLY A 76 12.82 -38.19 0.85
CA GLY A 76 12.91 -38.70 -0.51
C GLY A 76 13.13 -40.21 -0.49
N ASN A 77 12.28 -40.94 -1.23
CA ASN A 77 12.31 -42.38 -1.38
C ASN A 77 13.14 -42.80 -2.60
N PHE A 78 14.36 -42.30 -2.70
CA PHE A 78 15.34 -42.75 -3.68
C PHE A 78 16.23 -43.83 -3.03
N ASN A 79 16.46 -44.94 -3.73
CA ASN A 79 17.02 -46.19 -3.18
C ASN A 79 18.51 -46.13 -2.82
N GLN A 80 19.05 -45.00 -2.34
CA GLN A 80 20.49 -44.78 -2.21
C GLN A 80 20.83 -43.87 -1.02
N PRO A 81 21.19 -44.44 0.15
CA PRO A 81 21.85 -43.69 1.20
C PRO A 81 23.20 -43.17 0.70
N VAL A 82 23.46 -41.89 0.89
CA VAL A 82 24.72 -41.24 0.49
C VAL A 82 25.47 -40.78 1.73
N GLN A 83 26.80 -40.66 1.66
CA GLN A 83 27.61 -40.20 2.79
C GLN A 83 28.50 -39.01 2.43
N ASN A 84 29.11 -39.03 1.25
CA ASN A 84 29.97 -37.98 0.72
C ASN A 84 29.35 -37.43 -0.56
N PHE A 85 28.72 -36.26 -0.44
CA PHE A 85 27.86 -35.74 -1.48
C PHE A 85 28.04 -34.24 -1.70
N ARG A 86 27.56 -33.76 -2.85
CA ARG A 86 27.17 -32.37 -3.07
C ARG A 86 25.66 -32.36 -3.34
N LEU A 87 24.91 -31.70 -2.47
CA LEU A 87 23.48 -31.49 -2.62
C LEU A 87 23.26 -30.05 -3.06
N VAL A 88 22.46 -29.84 -4.09
CA VAL A 88 22.03 -28.52 -4.54
C VAL A 88 20.51 -28.51 -4.66
N THR A 89 19.84 -27.56 -4.00
CA THR A 89 18.38 -27.44 -4.02
C THR A 89 17.96 -25.98 -3.87
N SER A 90 16.80 -25.62 -4.43
CA SER A 90 16.22 -24.29 -4.31
C SER A 90 14.87 -24.38 -3.63
N LEU A 91 14.68 -23.64 -2.54
CA LEU A 91 13.42 -23.65 -1.77
C LEU A 91 13.06 -22.28 -1.17
N LYS A 92 11.77 -22.02 -0.99
CA LYS A 92 11.24 -20.78 -0.41
C LYS A 92 10.11 -21.02 0.56
N ILE A 93 9.98 -20.12 1.54
CA ILE A 93 8.77 -20.00 2.36
C ILE A 93 7.82 -19.04 1.63
N GLU A 94 6.61 -19.50 1.29
CA GLU A 94 5.62 -18.70 0.57
C GLU A 94 4.60 -18.07 1.53
N LYS A 95 3.99 -18.87 2.41
CA LYS A 95 2.94 -18.40 3.33
C LYS A 95 3.13 -19.03 4.70
N SER A 96 2.59 -18.36 5.72
CA SER A 96 2.50 -18.94 7.05
C SER A 96 1.27 -18.42 7.77
N SER A 97 0.64 -19.31 8.52
CA SER A 97 -0.36 -19.02 9.54
C SER A 97 0.21 -19.12 10.96
N GLY A 98 1.49 -19.50 11.12
CA GLY A 98 2.18 -19.61 12.39
C GLY A 98 3.15 -18.46 12.66
N GLU A 99 3.60 -18.33 13.90
CA GLU A 99 4.49 -17.23 14.33
C GLU A 99 5.94 -17.38 13.83
N ASN A 100 6.39 -18.63 13.62
CA ASN A 100 7.77 -18.95 13.25
C ASN A 100 7.80 -19.87 12.02
N PRO A 101 7.53 -19.34 10.82
CA PRO A 101 7.65 -20.12 9.61
C PRO A 101 9.08 -20.56 9.36
N VAL A 102 9.23 -21.85 9.10
CA VAL A 102 10.54 -22.48 8.88
C VAL A 102 10.42 -23.45 7.71
N MET A 103 11.45 -23.49 6.88
CA MET A 103 11.64 -24.52 5.87
C MET A 103 13.11 -24.87 5.80
N GLY A 104 13.42 -26.09 5.39
CA GLY A 104 14.80 -26.53 5.35
C GLY A 104 15.01 -27.84 4.64
N VAL A 105 16.28 -28.22 4.62
CA VAL A 105 16.79 -29.45 4.06
C VAL A 105 17.20 -30.36 5.21
N ALA A 106 16.73 -31.60 5.16
CA ALA A 106 17.19 -32.66 6.03
C ALA A 106 18.10 -33.61 5.23
N PHE A 107 19.29 -33.87 5.74
CA PHE A 107 20.31 -34.65 5.02
C PHE A 107 20.98 -35.67 5.94
N LEU A 108 21.44 -36.78 5.33
CA LEU A 108 21.94 -37.95 6.05
C LEU A 108 20.92 -38.51 7.06
N LEU A 109 19.62 -38.43 6.74
CA LEU A 109 18.56 -38.95 7.58
C LEU A 109 18.68 -40.47 7.70
N GLN A 110 18.79 -40.94 8.93
CA GLN A 110 18.85 -42.36 9.27
C GLN A 110 17.46 -42.88 9.63
N SER A 111 17.24 -44.18 9.47
CA SER A 111 16.00 -44.84 9.86
C SER A 111 15.64 -44.55 11.32
N ASN A 112 14.34 -44.49 11.62
CA ASN A 112 13.80 -44.28 12.96
C ASN A 112 14.27 -42.98 13.64
N ASN A 113 14.61 -41.94 12.88
CA ASN A 113 15.10 -40.65 13.39
C ASN A 113 16.32 -40.77 14.32
N GLN A 114 17.17 -41.79 14.11
CA GLN A 114 18.32 -42.06 14.98
C GLN A 114 19.52 -41.15 14.69
N GLY A 115 19.52 -40.45 13.56
CA GLY A 115 20.60 -39.57 13.17
C GLY A 115 20.31 -38.81 11.88
N GLY A 116 21.22 -37.89 11.57
CA GLY A 116 21.14 -36.99 10.44
C GLY A 116 21.21 -35.54 10.87
N PHE A 117 21.03 -34.66 9.90
CA PHE A 117 21.14 -33.23 10.07
C PHE A 117 19.96 -32.49 9.46
N ILE A 118 19.67 -31.32 10.01
CA ILE A 118 18.66 -30.41 9.50
C ILE A 118 19.31 -29.04 9.39
N LEU A 119 19.32 -28.48 8.17
CA LEU A 119 19.56 -27.06 7.93
C LEU A 119 18.20 -26.43 7.65
N GLU A 120 17.81 -25.43 8.41
CA GLU A 120 16.55 -24.74 8.18
C GLU A 120 16.70 -23.23 8.37
N PHE A 121 15.84 -22.48 7.69
CA PHE A 121 15.82 -21.03 7.73
C PHE A 121 14.41 -20.50 7.97
N ASN A 122 14.33 -19.27 8.47
CA ASN A 122 13.07 -18.59 8.76
C ASN A 122 12.91 -17.28 7.98
N THR A 123 11.75 -16.64 8.10
CA THR A 123 11.45 -15.38 7.41
C THR A 123 12.18 -14.17 7.98
N GLN A 124 12.87 -14.32 9.12
CA GLN A 124 13.71 -13.30 9.76
C GLN A 124 15.16 -13.33 9.26
N GLN A 125 15.44 -14.06 8.17
CA GLN A 125 16.78 -14.23 7.60
C GLN A 125 17.76 -14.88 8.60
N GLN A 126 17.26 -15.86 9.35
CA GLN A 126 18.08 -16.66 10.25
C GLN A 126 18.12 -18.09 9.77
N TYR A 127 19.24 -18.76 10.00
CA TYR A 127 19.37 -20.20 9.82
C TYR A 127 19.69 -20.88 11.14
N ARG A 128 19.45 -22.19 11.19
CA ARG A 128 20.08 -23.06 12.16
C ARG A 128 20.38 -24.43 11.59
N ILE A 129 21.43 -25.04 12.14
CA ILE A 129 21.86 -26.39 11.84
C ILE A 129 21.65 -27.23 13.10
N LYS A 130 20.96 -28.37 12.96
CA LYS A 130 20.69 -29.31 14.05
C LYS A 130 21.22 -30.68 13.67
N LYS A 131 21.83 -31.38 14.62
CA LYS A 131 22.02 -32.83 14.57
C LYS A 131 20.81 -33.50 15.23
N ILE A 132 20.23 -34.48 14.54
CA ILE A 132 19.18 -35.33 15.08
C ILE A 132 19.83 -36.35 16.02
N LEU A 133 19.28 -36.46 17.23
CA LEU A 133 19.62 -37.48 18.22
C LEU A 133 18.33 -38.22 18.60
N ALA A 134 18.45 -39.41 19.20
CA ALA A 134 17.28 -40.17 19.66
C ALA A 134 16.41 -39.32 20.61
N GLY A 135 15.27 -38.84 20.11
CA GLY A 135 14.31 -38.02 20.85
C GLY A 135 14.69 -36.55 21.09
N SER A 136 15.80 -36.04 20.52
CA SER A 136 16.23 -34.64 20.75
C SER A 136 17.08 -34.07 19.60
N TYR A 137 17.50 -32.81 19.74
CA TYR A 137 18.42 -32.15 18.79
C TYR A 137 19.61 -31.54 19.51
N LYS A 138 20.77 -31.58 18.86
CA LYS A 138 21.95 -30.77 19.22
C LYS A 138 22.11 -29.66 18.19
N TYR A 139 22.11 -28.40 18.64
CA TYR A 139 22.41 -27.27 17.77
C TYR A 139 23.90 -27.26 17.38
N LEU A 140 24.17 -27.15 16.08
CA LEU A 140 25.52 -27.01 15.51
C LEU A 140 25.83 -25.58 15.06
N SER A 141 24.82 -24.69 15.14
CA SER A 141 24.91 -23.26 14.91
C SER A 141 24.33 -22.52 16.12
N GLY A 142 24.64 -21.22 16.23
CA GLY A 142 24.08 -20.34 17.25
C GLY A 142 24.36 -20.82 18.67
N THR A 143 23.45 -20.53 19.59
CA THR A 143 23.57 -20.91 21.00
C THR A 143 22.32 -21.65 21.47
N PRO A 144 22.40 -22.43 22.57
CA PRO A 144 21.20 -23.00 23.17
C PRO A 144 20.15 -21.95 23.58
N THR A 145 20.59 -20.76 24.01
CA THR A 145 19.71 -19.68 24.48
C THR A 145 18.87 -19.06 23.35
N ASN A 146 19.37 -19.07 22.11
CA ASN A 146 18.62 -18.60 20.94
C ASN A 146 18.09 -19.75 20.08
N ALA A 147 18.00 -20.96 20.65
CA ALA A 147 17.56 -22.17 19.93
C ALA A 147 18.32 -22.44 18.63
N GLY A 148 19.61 -22.10 18.61
CA GLY A 148 20.56 -22.34 17.52
C GLY A 148 20.50 -21.36 16.34
N TRP A 149 19.66 -20.33 16.42
CA TRP A 149 19.47 -19.37 15.33
C TRP A 149 20.69 -18.46 15.13
N VAL A 150 21.06 -18.22 13.88
CA VAL A 150 22.11 -17.28 13.47
C VAL A 150 21.56 -16.42 12.36
N SER A 151 21.68 -15.10 12.49
CA SER A 151 21.23 -14.17 11.44
C SER A 151 22.24 -14.14 10.29
N SER A 152 21.76 -14.10 9.06
CA SER A 152 22.60 -14.00 7.86
C SER A 152 21.89 -13.20 6.78
N GLU A 153 22.55 -12.18 6.25
CA GLU A 153 22.03 -11.36 5.14
C GLU A 153 21.97 -12.15 3.82
N HIS A 154 22.67 -13.29 3.74
CA HIS A 154 22.63 -14.17 2.58
C HIS A 154 21.34 -14.97 2.49
N ILE A 155 20.51 -15.01 3.54
CA ILE A 155 19.23 -15.72 3.52
C ILE A 155 18.15 -14.79 3.02
N HIS A 156 17.52 -15.15 1.92
CA HIS A 156 16.40 -14.41 1.39
C HIS A 156 15.16 -14.53 2.29
N LYS A 157 14.36 -13.46 2.29
CA LYS A 157 13.09 -13.36 3.02
C LYS A 157 11.99 -14.22 2.37
N LYS A 158 10.79 -14.12 2.93
CA LYS A 158 9.56 -14.75 2.41
C LYS A 158 9.38 -14.48 0.90
N ASN A 159 8.84 -15.47 0.20
CA ASN A 159 8.54 -15.52 -1.24
C ASN A 159 9.76 -15.55 -2.18
N LEU A 160 10.97 -15.55 -1.64
CA LEU A 160 12.20 -15.61 -2.41
C LEU A 160 12.86 -16.97 -2.23
N PHE A 161 13.32 -17.52 -3.34
CA PHE A 161 14.05 -18.79 -3.33
C PHE A 161 15.42 -18.61 -2.70
N ASN A 162 15.76 -19.54 -1.83
CA ASN A 162 17.11 -19.73 -1.32
C ASN A 162 17.73 -20.93 -2.03
N LEU A 163 18.81 -20.71 -2.77
CA LEU A 163 19.65 -21.77 -3.30
C LEU A 163 20.52 -22.31 -2.17
N VAL A 164 20.32 -23.55 -1.79
CA VAL A 164 21.10 -24.23 -0.76
C VAL A 164 22.04 -25.21 -1.44
N GLU A 165 23.33 -25.10 -1.12
CA GLU A 165 24.34 -26.09 -1.47
C GLU A 165 25.02 -26.64 -0.22
N ILE A 166 25.07 -27.97 -0.11
CA ILE A 166 25.72 -28.68 0.99
C ILE A 166 26.73 -29.65 0.41
N LYS A 167 28.00 -29.48 0.77
CA LYS A 167 29.08 -30.42 0.42
C LYS A 167 29.46 -31.21 1.66
N SER A 168 29.59 -32.52 1.53
CA SER A 168 30.02 -33.40 2.61
C SER A 168 31.14 -34.32 2.16
N ASP A 169 32.21 -34.39 2.96
CA ASP A 169 33.27 -35.36 2.77
C ASP A 169 33.91 -35.76 4.10
N MET A 170 33.95 -37.05 4.39
CA MET A 170 34.58 -37.62 5.59
C MET A 170 34.16 -36.92 6.90
N GLY A 171 32.87 -36.62 7.03
CA GLY A 171 32.28 -35.97 8.21
C GLY A 171 32.59 -34.48 8.34
N VAL A 172 33.12 -33.85 7.29
CA VAL A 172 33.21 -32.39 7.13
C VAL A 172 32.06 -31.93 6.25
N TYR A 173 31.46 -30.80 6.58
CA TYR A 173 30.35 -30.22 5.83
C TYR A 173 30.63 -28.75 5.58
N ASP A 174 30.45 -28.32 4.34
CA ASP A 174 30.41 -26.91 3.96
C ASP A 174 29.00 -26.57 3.47
N ILE A 175 28.44 -25.49 3.99
CA ILE A 175 27.11 -25.00 3.62
C ILE A 175 27.25 -23.65 2.93
N PHE A 176 26.55 -23.53 1.81
CA PHE A 176 26.39 -22.31 1.04
C PHE A 176 24.90 -22.02 0.88
N VAL A 177 24.55 -20.73 0.93
CA VAL A 177 23.21 -20.25 0.65
C VAL A 177 23.34 -19.08 -0.33
N ASN A 178 22.58 -19.11 -1.42
CA ASN A 178 22.60 -18.10 -2.48
C ASN A 178 24.01 -17.82 -3.02
N ASN A 179 24.77 -18.90 -3.25
CA ASN A 179 26.18 -18.90 -3.66
C ASN A 179 27.17 -18.31 -2.66
N GLU A 180 26.70 -17.88 -1.49
CA GLU A 180 27.53 -17.32 -0.43
C GLU A 180 27.85 -18.39 0.62
N TYR A 181 29.09 -18.38 1.10
CA TYR A 181 29.52 -19.31 2.14
C TYR A 181 28.83 -18.95 3.47
N LEU A 182 28.19 -19.94 4.10
CA LEU A 182 27.51 -19.76 5.37
C LEU A 182 28.37 -20.25 6.54
N GLN A 183 28.69 -21.54 6.57
CA GLN A 183 29.45 -22.16 7.65
C GLN A 183 29.98 -23.54 7.27
N SER A 184 31.12 -23.92 7.84
CA SER A 184 31.61 -25.29 7.89
C SER A 184 31.48 -25.91 9.29
N PHE A 185 31.22 -27.21 9.37
CA PHE A 185 31.26 -27.96 10.62
C PHE A 185 31.78 -29.39 10.42
N ARG A 186 32.24 -30.01 11.50
CA ARG A 186 32.70 -31.41 11.51
C ARG A 186 31.88 -32.23 12.48
N GLU A 187 31.26 -33.30 11.99
CA GLU A 187 30.42 -34.19 12.80
C GLU A 187 30.32 -35.57 12.14
N GLN A 188 30.45 -36.62 12.93
CA GLN A 188 30.36 -37.99 12.39
C GLN A 188 28.90 -38.37 12.15
N SER A 189 28.64 -38.93 10.97
CA SER A 189 27.34 -39.49 10.60
C SER A 189 27.52 -40.66 9.64
N SER A 190 26.63 -41.65 9.75
CA SER A 190 26.47 -42.70 8.76
C SER A 190 25.80 -42.15 7.50
N ALA A 191 25.90 -42.92 6.41
CA ALA A 191 25.11 -42.69 5.21
C ALA A 191 23.61 -42.60 5.53
N GLY A 192 22.89 -41.77 4.81
CA GLY A 192 21.46 -41.59 5.02
C GLY A 192 20.77 -40.99 3.81
N THR A 193 19.46 -40.85 3.91
CA THR A 193 18.63 -40.26 2.85
C THR A 193 18.56 -38.74 3.02
N MET A 194 17.87 -38.08 2.08
CA MET A 194 17.65 -36.64 2.09
C MET A 194 16.17 -36.34 1.97
N GLY A 195 15.82 -35.12 2.35
CA GLY A 195 14.44 -34.66 2.33
C GLY A 195 14.32 -33.20 2.72
N TYR A 196 13.09 -32.78 2.94
CA TYR A 196 12.77 -31.42 3.38
C TYR A 196 12.11 -31.46 4.75
N ILE A 197 12.32 -30.40 5.52
CA ILE A 197 11.54 -30.10 6.71
C ILE A 197 10.69 -28.86 6.45
N ILE A 198 9.42 -28.93 6.86
CA ILE A 198 8.48 -27.82 6.81
C ILE A 198 7.95 -27.56 8.22
N GLY A 199 8.04 -26.31 8.66
CA GLY A 199 7.60 -25.85 9.97
C GLY A 199 6.09 -25.89 10.12
N ALA A 200 5.61 -25.85 11.36
CA ALA A 200 4.19 -25.79 11.65
C ALA A 200 3.53 -24.55 11.01
N GLY A 201 2.32 -24.70 10.49
CA GLY A 201 1.56 -23.63 9.83
C GLY A 201 2.31 -22.97 8.67
N THR A 202 3.22 -23.68 8.01
CA THR A 202 4.09 -23.12 6.96
C THR A 202 3.78 -23.75 5.61
N GLN A 203 3.70 -22.90 4.59
CA GLN A 203 3.65 -23.29 3.19
C GLN A 203 4.94 -22.84 2.52
N GLY A 204 5.65 -23.80 1.92
CA GLY A 204 6.86 -23.58 1.17
C GLY A 204 6.84 -24.29 -0.18
N ARG A 205 7.81 -23.98 -1.02
CA ARG A 205 7.97 -24.54 -2.36
C ARG A 205 9.41 -24.91 -2.60
N VAL A 206 9.62 -25.98 -3.36
CA VAL A 206 10.93 -26.45 -3.80
C VAL A 206 10.92 -26.52 -5.32
N ASP A 207 11.93 -25.97 -5.98
CA ASP A 207 12.04 -25.93 -7.45
C ASP A 207 12.82 -27.14 -8.00
N PHE A 208 13.88 -27.58 -7.31
CA PHE A 208 14.65 -28.74 -7.73
C PHE A 208 15.49 -29.36 -6.60
N MET A 209 15.98 -30.57 -6.83
CA MET A 209 17.01 -31.24 -6.02
C MET A 209 17.98 -32.01 -6.90
N TYR A 210 19.27 -31.73 -6.76
CA TYR A 210 20.35 -32.50 -7.36
C TYR A 210 21.27 -33.05 -6.27
N ILE A 211 21.57 -34.34 -6.36
CA ILE A 211 22.56 -34.98 -5.50
C ILE A 211 23.66 -35.52 -6.38
N PHE A 212 24.89 -35.11 -6.08
CA PHE A 212 26.10 -35.65 -6.66
C PHE A 212 26.90 -36.41 -5.59
N GLY A 213 27.60 -37.47 -5.99
CA GLY A 213 28.46 -38.26 -5.12
C GLY A 213 29.85 -38.47 -5.69
N LYS A 214 30.68 -39.18 -4.92
CA LYS A 214 32.00 -39.64 -5.37
C LYS A 214 31.87 -40.90 -6.24
N ALA A 215 32.84 -41.12 -7.13
CA ALA A 215 32.92 -42.32 -7.97
C ALA A 215 32.78 -43.65 -7.19
N ALA A 216 33.23 -43.70 -5.93
CA ALA A 216 33.13 -44.88 -5.06
C ALA A 216 31.73 -45.13 -4.47
N GLU A 217 30.87 -44.11 -4.38
CA GLU A 217 29.48 -44.28 -3.91
C GLU A 217 28.63 -45.10 -4.89
N LYS A 218 29.13 -45.28 -6.13
CA LYS A 218 28.60 -46.23 -7.12
C LYS A 218 28.46 -47.66 -6.59
N TYR A 219 29.26 -48.08 -5.60
CA TYR A 219 29.34 -49.46 -5.10
C TYR A 219 28.51 -49.75 -3.85
N ILE A 220 28.22 -48.74 -3.01
CA ILE A 220 27.35 -48.93 -1.82
C ILE A 220 25.91 -49.24 -2.28
N ALA A 221 25.53 -48.65 -3.41
CA ALA A 221 24.26 -48.82 -4.10
C ALA A 221 23.84 -50.25 -4.45
N SER A 222 24.81 -51.12 -4.70
CA SER A 222 24.55 -52.49 -5.16
C SER A 222 24.35 -53.48 -4.00
N SER A 223 24.58 -53.05 -2.76
CA SER A 223 24.78 -53.96 -1.62
C SER A 223 23.70 -53.86 -0.53
N SER A 224 22.75 -52.91 -0.63
CA SER A 224 21.72 -52.70 0.39
C SER A 224 20.31 -52.96 -0.17
N ASN A 225 20.03 -54.21 -0.51
CA ASN A 225 18.64 -54.70 -0.54
C ASN A 225 18.12 -54.79 0.90
N VAL A 226 17.66 -53.67 1.46
CA VAL A 226 16.81 -53.72 2.65
C VAL A 226 15.41 -54.07 2.17
N ILE A 227 15.10 -55.36 2.24
CA ILE A 227 13.78 -55.92 1.96
C ILE A 227 12.83 -55.42 3.06
N ASN A 228 11.91 -54.53 2.74
CA ASN A 228 10.69 -54.36 3.53
C ASN A 228 9.74 -55.53 3.19
N PRO A 229 9.27 -56.32 4.17
CA PRO A 229 8.32 -57.39 3.91
C PRO A 229 6.93 -56.77 3.65
N GLY A 230 6.52 -56.69 2.37
CA GLY A 230 5.13 -56.36 2.02
C GLY A 230 4.87 -55.58 0.73
N GLN A 231 5.88 -55.16 -0.05
CA GLN A 231 5.63 -54.53 -1.35
C GLN A 231 6.07 -55.42 -2.52
N PRO A 232 5.27 -55.51 -3.61
CA PRO A 232 5.64 -56.28 -4.78
C PRO A 232 6.91 -55.69 -5.43
N SER A 233 7.92 -56.55 -5.54
CA SER A 233 9.18 -56.30 -6.21
C SER A 233 8.97 -56.02 -7.70
N SER A 234 9.03 -54.74 -8.11
CA SER A 234 9.43 -54.33 -9.47
C SER A 234 9.50 -52.81 -9.57
N VAL A 235 10.46 -52.18 -8.87
CA VAL A 235 10.82 -50.78 -9.15
C VAL A 235 12.18 -50.78 -9.82
N GLN A 236 12.18 -50.86 -11.15
CA GLN A 236 13.35 -50.44 -11.93
C GLN A 236 13.46 -48.92 -11.79
N THR A 237 14.27 -48.48 -10.84
CA THR A 237 14.62 -47.07 -10.71
C THR A 237 15.63 -46.76 -11.82
N GLN A 238 15.23 -46.01 -12.85
CA GLN A 238 16.16 -45.57 -13.88
C GLN A 238 17.21 -44.66 -13.23
N ARG A 239 18.43 -45.17 -13.09
CA ARG A 239 19.57 -44.39 -12.60
C ARG A 239 19.92 -43.32 -13.64
N PRO A 240 20.26 -42.09 -13.24
CA PRO A 240 20.74 -41.08 -14.17
C PRO A 240 21.96 -41.62 -14.94
N ASP A 241 22.01 -41.36 -16.25
CA ASP A 241 23.23 -41.58 -17.03
C ASP A 241 24.30 -40.60 -16.52
N ASN A 242 25.52 -41.10 -16.28
CA ASN A 242 26.64 -40.33 -15.74
C ASN A 242 27.68 -40.03 -16.82
N SER A 243 27.24 -39.93 -18.09
CA SER A 243 28.07 -39.40 -19.16
C SER A 243 28.45 -37.94 -18.87
N PRO A 244 29.66 -37.48 -19.29
CA PRO A 244 30.08 -36.10 -19.10
C PRO A 244 29.06 -35.07 -19.61
N ASP A 245 28.34 -35.40 -20.68
CA ASP A 245 27.30 -34.56 -21.27
C ASP A 245 26.09 -34.40 -20.33
N VAL A 246 25.66 -35.48 -19.65
CA VAL A 246 24.54 -35.41 -18.69
C VAL A 246 24.93 -34.63 -17.44
N LEU A 247 26.16 -34.76 -16.97
CA LEU A 247 26.66 -33.95 -15.85
C LEU A 247 26.71 -32.46 -16.22
N ALA A 248 27.25 -32.13 -17.39
CA ALA A 248 27.28 -30.76 -17.89
C ALA A 248 25.87 -30.19 -18.09
N LEU A 249 24.91 -31.02 -18.53
CA LEU A 249 23.51 -30.65 -18.64
C LEU A 249 22.89 -30.38 -17.27
N ALA A 250 23.12 -31.23 -16.27
CA ALA A 250 22.61 -31.05 -14.92
C ALA A 250 23.11 -29.72 -14.31
N GLU A 251 24.41 -29.42 -14.42
CA GLU A 251 24.99 -28.15 -13.99
C GLU A 251 24.38 -26.95 -14.73
N SER A 252 24.15 -27.10 -16.04
CA SER A 252 23.50 -26.06 -16.85
C SER A 252 22.06 -25.81 -16.41
N ILE A 253 21.29 -26.87 -16.11
CA ILE A 253 19.92 -26.76 -15.61
C ILE A 253 19.90 -26.09 -14.24
N ILE A 254 20.79 -26.48 -13.31
CA ILE A 254 20.92 -25.83 -12.00
C ILE A 254 21.17 -24.33 -12.19
N LYS A 255 22.16 -23.97 -13.01
CA LYS A 255 22.49 -22.56 -13.28
C LYS A 255 21.31 -21.79 -13.87
N LEU A 256 20.63 -22.36 -14.88
CA LEU A 256 19.48 -21.73 -15.53
C LEU A 256 18.30 -21.57 -14.57
N LYS A 257 17.96 -22.61 -13.80
CA LYS A 257 16.87 -22.53 -12.81
C LYS A 257 17.17 -21.51 -11.71
N THR A 258 18.41 -21.45 -11.22
CA THR A 258 18.84 -20.40 -10.29
C THR A 258 18.66 -19.01 -10.90
N GLN A 259 19.16 -18.78 -12.12
CA GLN A 259 18.99 -17.49 -12.81
C GLN A 259 17.52 -17.12 -13.04
N ILE A 260 16.67 -18.09 -13.36
CA ILE A 260 15.22 -17.88 -13.50
C ILE A 260 14.60 -17.44 -12.18
N ASN A 261 15.02 -18.03 -11.05
CA ASN A 261 14.53 -17.65 -9.73
C ASN A 261 14.98 -16.22 -9.36
N ASP A 262 16.23 -15.86 -9.63
CA ASP A 262 16.74 -14.50 -9.40
C ASP A 262 15.99 -13.47 -10.27
N LEU A 263 15.78 -13.76 -11.55
CA LEU A 263 15.02 -12.89 -12.46
C LEU A 263 13.54 -12.77 -12.07
N LYS A 264 12.92 -13.85 -11.58
CA LYS A 264 11.54 -13.79 -11.05
C LYS A 264 11.46 -12.87 -9.83
N GLN A 265 12.46 -12.92 -8.95
CA GLN A 265 12.56 -12.01 -7.81
C GLN A 265 12.70 -10.55 -8.27
N GLU A 266 13.67 -10.24 -9.13
CA GLU A 266 13.90 -8.88 -9.62
C GLU A 266 12.64 -8.30 -10.27
N ASN A 267 11.92 -9.11 -11.05
CA ASN A 267 10.64 -8.70 -11.64
C ASN A 267 9.56 -8.35 -10.60
N GLU A 268 9.46 -9.08 -9.49
CA GLU A 268 8.48 -8.77 -8.44
C GLU A 268 8.87 -7.49 -7.68
N GLU A 269 10.16 -7.27 -7.43
CA GLU A 269 10.68 -6.04 -6.81
C GLU A 269 10.42 -4.81 -7.70
N LEU A 270 10.67 -4.94 -9.01
CA LEU A 270 10.38 -3.89 -9.99
C LEU A 270 8.89 -3.58 -10.07
N LYS A 271 8.01 -4.59 -10.07
CA LYS A 271 6.56 -4.38 -10.03
C LYS A 271 6.13 -3.61 -8.79
N TRP A 272 6.68 -3.94 -7.63
CA TRP A 272 6.37 -3.23 -6.39
C TRP A 272 6.84 -1.76 -6.46
N SER A 273 8.05 -1.51 -6.95
CA SER A 273 8.60 -0.16 -7.12
C SER A 273 7.79 0.68 -8.10
N ILE A 274 7.36 0.10 -9.22
CA ILE A 274 6.48 0.77 -10.20
C ILE A 274 5.15 1.13 -9.55
N ASN A 275 4.51 0.21 -8.84
CA ASN A 275 3.23 0.47 -8.18
C ASN A 275 3.35 1.57 -7.12
N ALA A 276 4.42 1.57 -6.32
CA ALA A 276 4.69 2.64 -5.37
C ALA A 276 4.83 4.00 -6.07
N SER A 277 5.57 4.05 -7.18
CA SER A 277 5.76 5.27 -7.97
C SER A 277 4.45 5.77 -8.59
N ILE A 278 3.58 4.87 -9.04
CA ILE A 278 2.24 5.22 -9.58
C ILE A 278 1.37 5.86 -8.50
N GLU A 279 1.36 5.31 -7.29
CA GLU A 279 0.60 5.89 -6.17
C GLU A 279 1.17 7.26 -5.76
N GLU A 280 2.48 7.41 -5.74
CA GLU A 280 3.12 8.72 -5.50
C GLU A 280 2.71 9.74 -6.57
N GLU A 281 2.75 9.39 -7.85
CA GLU A 281 2.34 10.28 -8.95
C GLU A 281 0.86 10.69 -8.84
N LYS A 282 -0.01 9.75 -8.42
CA LYS A 282 -1.43 10.02 -8.19
C LYS A 282 -1.63 11.02 -7.05
N THR A 283 -0.95 10.84 -5.92
CA THR A 283 -1.04 11.78 -4.79
C THR A 283 -0.49 13.17 -5.15
N GLN A 284 0.56 13.24 -5.97
CA GLN A 284 1.08 14.52 -6.48
C GLN A 284 0.03 15.23 -7.35
N LYS A 285 -0.63 14.52 -8.27
CA LYS A 285 -1.70 15.09 -9.10
C LYS A 285 -2.87 15.61 -8.28
N GLU A 286 -3.31 14.86 -7.27
CA GLU A 286 -4.38 15.29 -6.35
C GLU A 286 -3.98 16.58 -5.60
N ASN A 287 -2.74 16.66 -5.13
CA ASN A 287 -2.21 17.86 -4.48
C ASN A 287 -2.11 19.05 -5.44
N GLU A 288 -1.64 18.84 -6.67
CA GLU A 288 -1.59 19.89 -7.70
C GLU A 288 -2.97 20.46 -8.00
N GLU A 289 -3.99 19.61 -8.16
CA GLU A 289 -5.37 20.05 -8.36
C GLU A 289 -5.90 20.84 -7.15
N PHE A 290 -5.62 20.38 -5.94
CA PHE A 290 -5.97 21.08 -4.71
C PHE A 290 -5.34 22.48 -4.63
N PHE A 291 -4.03 22.60 -4.85
CA PHE A 291 -3.34 23.89 -4.82
C PHE A 291 -3.80 24.81 -5.95
N LYS A 292 -4.07 24.28 -7.14
CA LYS A 292 -4.65 25.05 -8.26
C LYS A 292 -6.02 25.61 -7.90
N GLY A 293 -6.85 24.85 -7.17
CA GLY A 293 -8.13 25.32 -6.62
C GLY A 293 -7.97 26.46 -5.61
N GLN A 294 -7.00 26.33 -4.70
CA GLN A 294 -6.67 27.39 -3.73
C GLN A 294 -6.19 28.67 -4.43
N ILE A 295 -5.29 28.54 -5.41
CA ILE A 295 -4.78 29.67 -6.19
C ILE A 295 -5.92 30.41 -6.89
N ARG A 296 -6.85 29.70 -7.54
CA ARG A 296 -8.03 30.31 -8.17
C ARG A 296 -8.89 31.08 -7.16
N THR A 297 -9.11 30.50 -5.99
CA THR A 297 -9.89 31.13 -4.92
C THR A 297 -9.22 32.40 -4.42
N LEU A 298 -7.92 32.35 -4.17
CA LEU A 298 -7.13 33.50 -3.74
C LEU A 298 -7.08 34.59 -4.80
N GLN A 299 -6.93 34.23 -6.08
CA GLN A 299 -7.00 35.18 -7.20
C GLN A 299 -8.36 35.89 -7.28
N SER A 300 -9.46 35.15 -7.08
CA SER A 300 -10.81 35.73 -7.03
C SER A 300 -10.97 36.72 -5.88
N LYS A 301 -10.54 36.34 -4.66
CA LYS A 301 -10.56 37.23 -3.48
C LYS A 301 -9.72 38.49 -3.72
N LEU A 302 -8.50 38.34 -4.26
CA LEU A 302 -7.61 39.46 -4.58
C LEU A 302 -8.27 40.44 -5.55
N ASN A 303 -8.91 39.93 -6.60
CA ASN A 303 -9.61 40.77 -7.58
C ASN A 303 -10.80 41.50 -6.95
N ALA A 304 -11.59 40.82 -6.12
CA ALA A 304 -12.70 41.44 -5.41
C ALA A 304 -12.22 42.55 -4.45
N THR A 305 -11.16 42.31 -3.69
CA THR A 305 -10.54 43.31 -2.82
C THR A 305 -10.02 44.50 -3.62
N ARG A 306 -9.39 44.27 -4.78
CA ARG A 306 -8.90 45.33 -5.67
C ARG A 306 -10.04 46.22 -6.18
N VAL A 307 -11.14 45.63 -6.65
CA VAL A 307 -12.33 46.38 -7.11
C VAL A 307 -12.93 47.22 -5.99
N SER A 308 -13.01 46.66 -4.77
CA SER A 308 -13.47 47.39 -3.59
C SER A 308 -12.54 48.57 -3.26
N PHE A 309 -11.23 48.36 -3.30
CA PHE A 309 -10.24 49.40 -3.09
C PHE A 309 -10.36 50.55 -4.12
N ASP A 310 -10.48 50.24 -5.41
CA ASP A 310 -10.64 51.24 -6.47
C ASP A 310 -11.92 52.06 -6.28
N SER A 311 -13.00 51.41 -5.82
CA SER A 311 -14.27 52.08 -5.50
C SER A 311 -14.12 53.03 -4.31
N LEU A 312 -13.48 52.59 -3.22
CA LEU A 312 -13.19 53.42 -2.06
C LEU A 312 -12.27 54.58 -2.42
N GLN A 313 -11.28 54.38 -3.27
CA GLN A 313 -10.40 55.44 -3.75
C GLN A 313 -11.19 56.50 -4.53
N THR A 314 -12.17 56.08 -5.33
CA THR A 314 -13.07 56.98 -6.06
C THR A 314 -13.96 57.78 -5.12
N VAL A 315 -14.51 57.13 -4.09
CA VAL A 315 -15.31 57.79 -3.05
C VAL A 315 -14.46 58.79 -2.27
N ASN A 316 -13.25 58.42 -1.86
CA ASN A 316 -12.33 59.32 -1.17
C ASN A 316 -11.95 60.53 -2.03
N LYS A 317 -11.72 60.36 -3.34
CA LYS A 317 -11.50 61.50 -4.26
C LYS A 317 -12.71 62.43 -4.32
N LYS A 318 -13.94 61.91 -4.29
CA LYS A 318 -15.17 62.72 -4.23
C LYS A 318 -15.28 63.45 -2.89
N LEU A 319 -15.06 62.76 -1.78
CA LEU A 319 -15.06 63.34 -0.44
C LEU A 319 -14.04 64.47 -0.30
N GLU A 320 -12.81 64.30 -0.82
CA GLU A 320 -11.81 65.37 -0.81
C GLU A 320 -12.25 66.59 -1.64
N LYS A 321 -12.95 66.38 -2.77
CA LYS A 321 -13.57 67.51 -3.50
C LYS A 321 -14.65 68.20 -2.66
N TYR A 322 -15.52 67.45 -2.00
CA TYR A 322 -16.51 68.03 -1.08
C TYR A 322 -15.84 68.78 0.08
N LYS A 323 -14.80 68.22 0.67
CA LYS A 323 -14.03 68.85 1.75
C LYS A 323 -13.40 70.16 1.30
N LYS A 324 -12.88 70.25 0.07
CA LYS A 324 -12.39 71.52 -0.50
C LYS A 324 -13.52 72.54 -0.69
N ILE A 325 -14.65 72.12 -1.26
CA ILE A 325 -15.82 73.00 -1.44
C ILE A 325 -16.36 73.53 -0.10
N VAL A 326 -16.32 72.71 0.95
CA VAL A 326 -16.78 73.08 2.30
C VAL A 326 -15.69 73.83 3.09
N GLY A 327 -14.41 73.63 2.76
CA GLY A 327 -13.27 74.23 3.45
C GLY A 327 -12.86 75.61 2.90
N ASP A 328 -13.34 75.99 1.72
CA ASP A 328 -13.24 77.37 1.24
C ASP A 328 -14.28 78.22 1.99
N ASP A 329 -13.82 79.09 2.90
CA ASP A 329 -14.60 79.85 3.90
C ASP A 329 -15.86 80.55 3.33
N GLU A 330 -15.81 81.02 2.08
CA GLU A 330 -16.93 81.73 1.44
C GLU A 330 -18.15 80.84 1.14
N ASN A 331 -17.95 79.54 0.92
CA ASN A 331 -19.03 78.60 0.60
C ASN A 331 -19.55 77.83 1.82
N ALA A 332 -18.78 77.78 2.92
CA ALA A 332 -19.15 77.07 4.14
C ALA A 332 -20.42 77.64 4.79
N ASP A 333 -20.45 78.97 4.98
CA ASP A 333 -21.60 79.68 5.58
C ASP A 333 -22.84 79.65 4.69
N LEU A 334 -22.64 79.72 3.37
CA LEU A 334 -23.71 79.65 2.37
C LEU A 334 -24.38 78.27 2.37
N ILE A 335 -23.59 77.19 2.46
CA ILE A 335 -24.10 75.81 2.48
C ILE A 335 -24.80 75.47 3.80
N ILE A 336 -24.29 75.95 4.95
CA ILE A 336 -24.97 75.78 6.25
C ILE A 336 -26.32 76.51 6.24
N THR A 337 -26.36 77.72 5.69
CA THR A 337 -27.58 78.52 5.58
C THR A 337 -28.59 77.84 4.65
N LEU A 338 -28.17 77.42 3.45
CA LEU A 338 -29.02 76.68 2.51
C LEU A 338 -29.53 75.36 3.10
N SER A 339 -28.70 74.59 3.83
CA SER A 339 -29.13 73.35 4.48
C SER A 339 -30.19 73.59 5.55
N LYS A 340 -30.06 74.67 6.35
CA LYS A 340 -31.08 75.06 7.32
C LYS A 340 -32.38 75.49 6.62
N THR A 341 -32.28 76.29 5.56
CA THR A 341 -33.42 76.78 4.78
C THR A 341 -34.18 75.64 4.09
N VAL A 342 -33.47 74.72 3.42
CA VAL A 342 -34.09 73.55 2.78
C VAL A 342 -34.78 72.64 3.80
N LYS A 343 -34.21 72.47 5.00
CA LYS A 343 -34.85 71.69 6.06
C LYS A 343 -36.13 72.36 6.57
N ALA A 344 -36.15 73.69 6.67
CA ALA A 344 -37.35 74.45 7.01
C ALA A 344 -38.40 74.36 5.89
N GLU A 345 -37.99 74.51 4.62
CA GLU A 345 -38.88 74.38 3.46
C GLU A 345 -39.46 72.97 3.29
N LYS A 346 -38.68 71.92 3.59
CA LYS A 346 -39.20 70.56 3.57
C LYS A 346 -40.33 70.38 4.59
N LYS A 347 -40.14 70.93 5.80
CA LYS A 347 -41.15 70.88 6.86
C LYS A 347 -42.40 71.65 6.48
N THR A 348 -42.27 72.85 5.90
CA THR A 348 -43.43 73.62 5.43
C THR A 348 -44.16 72.92 4.28
N ASN A 349 -43.43 72.24 3.39
CA ASN A 349 -44.03 71.49 2.29
C ASN A 349 -44.79 70.24 2.79
N GLU A 350 -44.27 69.56 3.80
CA GLU A 350 -44.98 68.46 4.50
C GLU A 350 -46.28 68.97 5.16
N GLU A 351 -46.22 70.13 5.85
CA GLU A 351 -47.40 70.77 6.47
C GLU A 351 -48.45 71.22 5.43
N LEU A 352 -48.02 71.82 4.32
CA LEU A 352 -48.88 72.21 3.20
C LEU A 352 -49.54 71.01 2.52
N SER A 353 -48.80 69.92 2.33
CA SER A 353 -49.34 68.67 1.77
C SER A 353 -50.42 68.08 2.68
N ALA A 354 -50.20 68.06 3.99
CA ALA A 354 -51.20 67.59 4.95
C ALA A 354 -52.48 68.43 4.90
N LYS A 355 -52.33 69.76 4.90
CA LYS A 355 -53.46 70.70 4.83
C LYS A 355 -54.24 70.61 3.52
N THR A 356 -53.55 70.35 2.40
CA THR A 356 -54.20 70.13 1.09
C THR A 356 -55.07 68.88 1.11
N THR A 357 -54.56 67.79 1.68
CA THR A 357 -55.29 66.52 1.83
C THR A 357 -56.54 66.69 2.70
N GLU A 358 -56.43 67.47 3.77
CA GLU A 358 -57.55 67.78 4.66
C GLU A 358 -58.63 68.62 3.95
N LEU A 359 -58.24 69.67 3.23
CA LEU A 359 -59.17 70.49 2.44
C LEU A 359 -59.86 69.70 1.32
N GLU A 360 -59.17 68.76 0.68
CA GLU A 360 -59.76 67.86 -0.31
C GLU A 360 -60.83 66.96 0.32
N SER A 361 -60.57 66.42 1.53
CA SER A 361 -61.56 65.62 2.27
C SER A 361 -62.80 66.43 2.64
N GLN A 362 -62.63 67.69 3.07
CA GLN A 362 -63.72 68.59 3.42
C GLN A 362 -64.56 68.96 2.19
N ASN A 363 -63.92 69.24 1.05
CA ASN A 363 -64.61 69.47 -0.21
C ASN A 363 -65.41 68.25 -0.66
N LEU A 364 -64.87 67.04 -0.49
CA LEU A 364 -65.59 65.80 -0.82
C LEU A 364 -66.83 65.62 0.07
N ALA A 365 -66.70 65.87 1.38
CA ALA A 365 -67.80 65.81 2.33
C ALA A 365 -68.91 66.81 1.98
N LEU A 366 -68.55 68.09 1.75
CA LEU A 366 -69.48 69.13 1.33
C LEU A 366 -70.17 68.81 0.00
N LYS A 367 -69.44 68.26 -0.97
CA LYS A 367 -70.01 67.85 -2.27
C LYS A 367 -71.03 66.72 -2.11
N THR A 368 -70.77 65.80 -1.19
CA THR A 368 -71.67 64.69 -0.84
C THR A 368 -72.94 65.21 -0.16
N GLU A 369 -72.78 66.13 0.79
CA GLU A 369 -73.90 66.78 1.47
C GLU A 369 -74.77 67.58 0.49
N LEU A 370 -74.15 68.31 -0.44
CA LEU A 370 -74.84 69.04 -1.51
C LEU A 370 -75.61 68.08 -2.43
N GLN A 371 -75.06 66.91 -2.77
CA GLN A 371 -75.78 65.87 -3.51
C GLN A 371 -76.97 65.30 -2.72
N GLN A 372 -76.81 65.06 -1.42
CA GLN A 372 -77.91 64.59 -0.57
C GLN A 372 -79.02 65.63 -0.47
N LEU A 373 -78.70 66.89 -0.25
CA LEU A 373 -79.65 68.00 -0.26
C LEU A 373 -80.37 68.10 -1.61
N LYS A 374 -79.65 68.01 -2.73
CA LYS A 374 -80.28 67.97 -4.08
C LYS A 374 -81.24 66.79 -4.23
N SER A 375 -80.87 65.60 -3.75
CA SER A 375 -81.74 64.41 -3.76
C SER A 375 -83.00 64.59 -2.90
N GLN A 376 -82.85 65.16 -1.71
CA GLN A 376 -83.97 65.48 -0.83
C GLN A 376 -84.90 66.52 -1.46
N LEU A 377 -84.34 67.55 -2.09
CA LEU A 377 -85.10 68.58 -2.79
C LEU A 377 -85.89 67.98 -3.96
N ALA A 378 -85.28 67.10 -4.75
CA ALA A 378 -85.96 66.37 -5.82
C ALA A 378 -87.12 65.49 -5.30
N LYS A 379 -86.93 64.81 -4.15
CA LYS A 379 -88.01 64.03 -3.50
C LYS A 379 -89.17 64.91 -3.04
N ILE A 380 -88.87 66.06 -2.42
CA ILE A 380 -89.90 67.02 -1.98
C ILE A 380 -90.66 67.57 -3.20
N THR A 381 -89.95 67.94 -4.27
CA THR A 381 -90.57 68.39 -5.52
C THR A 381 -91.49 67.31 -6.10
N SER A 382 -91.08 66.04 -6.10
CA SER A 382 -91.92 64.93 -6.59
C SER A 382 -93.17 64.66 -5.75
N LEU A 383 -93.14 64.98 -4.45
CA LEU A 383 -94.29 64.85 -3.55
C LEU A 383 -95.32 65.99 -3.71
N LEU A 384 -94.91 67.13 -4.28
CA LEU A 384 -95.74 68.33 -4.42
C LEU A 384 -96.41 68.48 -5.79
N THR A 385 -95.91 67.85 -6.87
CA THR A 385 -96.35 68.18 -8.24
C THR A 385 -97.03 67.07 -9.05
N GLY A 386 -97.21 65.85 -8.52
CA GLY A 386 -98.09 64.85 -9.16
C GLY A 386 -97.76 64.46 -10.61
N GLU A 387 -96.53 64.65 -11.09
CA GLU A 387 -96.02 64.19 -12.38
C GLU A 387 -94.50 63.93 -12.29
N LEU A 388 -94.04 62.82 -12.90
CA LEU A 388 -92.64 62.41 -13.02
C LEU A 388 -91.81 63.43 -13.80
N PRO A 389 -90.49 63.53 -13.54
CA PRO A 389 -89.59 63.44 -14.69
C PRO A 389 -88.33 62.61 -14.48
N ALA A 390 -87.91 62.04 -15.60
CA ALA A 390 -86.60 61.48 -15.87
C ALA A 390 -85.50 62.54 -15.80
N VAL A 391 -84.33 62.17 -15.26
CA VAL A 391 -83.06 62.83 -15.56
C VAL A 391 -81.96 61.76 -15.63
N GLU A 392 -81.43 61.57 -16.84
CA GLU A 392 -80.18 60.84 -17.11
C GLU A 392 -79.01 61.43 -16.33
N PRO A 393 -78.09 60.61 -15.79
CA PRO A 393 -76.76 61.11 -15.45
C PRO A 393 -75.86 61.11 -16.69
N LYS A 394 -75.49 62.30 -17.16
CA LYS A 394 -74.29 62.49 -17.99
C LYS A 394 -73.07 62.00 -17.19
N LYS A 395 -72.32 61.06 -17.77
CA LYS A 395 -70.95 60.74 -17.36
C LYS A 395 -70.05 61.93 -17.73
N GLU A 396 -69.56 62.66 -16.74
CA GLU A 396 -68.33 63.44 -16.89
C GLU A 396 -67.16 62.57 -16.42
N GLU A 397 -66.27 62.27 -17.36
CA GLU A 397 -65.02 61.56 -17.16
C GLU A 397 -64.10 62.35 -16.21
N GLN A 398 -63.69 61.73 -15.11
CA GLN A 398 -62.50 62.14 -14.38
C GLN A 398 -61.32 61.28 -14.84
N GLN A 399 -60.42 61.87 -15.63
CA GLN A 399 -59.10 61.32 -15.89
C GLN A 399 -58.26 61.37 -14.61
N ILE A 400 -58.05 60.21 -13.99
CA ILE A 400 -57.02 60.02 -12.96
C ILE A 400 -55.72 59.67 -13.69
N LYS A 401 -54.82 60.64 -13.83
CA LYS A 401 -53.40 60.35 -14.11
C LYS A 401 -52.70 60.08 -12.79
N ALA A 402 -52.56 58.80 -12.45
CA ALA A 402 -51.58 58.35 -11.47
C ALA A 402 -50.18 58.41 -12.10
N ALA A 403 -49.27 59.17 -11.49
CA ALA A 403 -47.83 59.06 -11.74
C ALA A 403 -47.21 58.10 -10.71
N PRO A 404 -46.20 57.29 -11.05
CA PRO A 404 -45.70 56.23 -10.18
C PRO A 404 -44.76 56.77 -9.10
N GLN A 405 -44.97 56.38 -7.84
CA GLN A 405 -43.92 56.36 -6.83
C GLN A 405 -43.02 55.15 -7.06
N GLN A 406 -41.80 55.39 -7.55
CA GLN A 406 -40.73 54.40 -7.51
C GLN A 406 -40.20 54.32 -6.07
N ASN A 407 -40.56 53.24 -5.37
CA ASN A 407 -39.95 52.87 -4.09
C ASN A 407 -38.69 52.02 -4.40
N ASN A 408 -37.53 52.66 -4.45
CA ASN A 408 -36.23 51.98 -4.57
C ASN A 408 -35.71 51.71 -3.15
N SER A 409 -36.00 50.53 -2.61
CA SER A 409 -35.35 50.00 -1.40
C SER A 409 -34.44 48.83 -1.78
N ASN A 410 -33.26 49.13 -2.34
CA ASN A 410 -32.15 48.17 -2.38
C ASN A 410 -31.39 48.26 -1.05
N GLY A 411 -31.87 47.49 -0.07
CA GLY A 411 -31.15 47.22 1.16
C GLY A 411 -30.05 46.18 0.91
N PHE A 412 -28.81 46.62 1.05
CA PHE A 412 -27.60 45.80 1.07
C PHE A 412 -27.62 44.89 2.31
N VAL A 413 -27.62 43.56 2.11
CA VAL A 413 -27.49 42.56 3.19
C VAL A 413 -26.08 41.97 3.12
N LEU A 414 -25.32 42.13 4.21
CA LEU A 414 -24.02 41.47 4.40
C LEU A 414 -24.22 39.98 4.76
N PRO A 415 -23.39 39.06 4.26
CA PRO A 415 -23.41 37.68 4.73
C PRO A 415 -22.73 37.59 6.10
N SER A 416 -23.40 36.93 7.04
CA SER A 416 -22.83 36.48 8.30
C SER A 416 -21.92 35.27 8.06
N ASP A 417 -20.67 35.36 8.53
CA ASP A 417 -19.73 34.24 8.61
C ASP A 417 -20.29 33.10 9.49
N PRO A 418 -20.02 31.82 9.15
CA PRO A 418 -20.24 30.71 10.06
C PRO A 418 -18.98 30.45 10.91
N ASN A 419 -19.20 30.19 12.20
CA ASN A 419 -18.24 29.47 13.04
C ASN A 419 -17.98 28.06 12.52
#